data_AF-A0A661CS18-F1
#
_entry.id   AF-A0A661CS18-F1
#
_cell.length_a   1.000
_cell.length_b   1.000
_cell.length_c   1.000
_cell.angle_alpha   90.00
_cell.angle_beta   90.00
_cell.angle_gamma   90.00
#
_symmetry.space_group_name_H-M   'P 1'
#
loop_
_entity.id
_entity.type
_entity.pdbx_description
1 polymer ?
#
loop_
_entity_poly.entity_id
_entity_poly.type
_entity_poly.pdbx_seq_one_letter_code
_entity_poly.pdbx_strand_id
1 'polypeptide(L)'
;MSKYLKIYGSVLTQHHHYQLVNLSWHSERRTYGYIIHIDIKANQIWIPHKGTENHVAYKLNAKGIPKKDIVLGFHSLYMRKITDFAVN
;
A
#
# COMPACT_ATOMS: atom_id res chain seq x y z
N MET A 1 -24.30 20.81 3.84
CA MET A 1 -24.18 19.39 4.25
C MET A 1 -22.72 19.04 4.38
N SER A 2 -22.33 18.46 5.51
CA SER A 2 -20.93 18.38 5.92
C SER A 2 -20.09 17.41 5.08
N LYS A 3 -18.94 17.90 4.60
CA LYS A 3 -17.89 17.15 3.92
C LYS A 3 -16.99 16.53 4.99
N TYR A 4 -17.21 15.28 5.37
CA TYR A 4 -16.28 14.56 6.26
C TYR A 4 -15.62 13.41 5.52
N LEU A 5 -14.40 13.64 5.03
CA LEU A 5 -13.47 12.57 4.68
C LEU A 5 -13.04 11.92 5.99
N LYS A 6 -13.36 10.64 6.19
CA LYS A 6 -12.87 9.87 7.33
C LYS A 6 -11.86 8.85 6.82
N ILE A 7 -10.61 9.01 7.28
CA ILE A 7 -9.52 8.08 7.03
C ILE A 7 -9.51 7.10 8.20
N TYR A 8 -9.52 5.81 7.88
CA TYR A 8 -9.42 4.74 8.87
C TYR A 8 -8.12 3.98 8.65
N GLY A 9 -7.36 3.76 9.72
CA GLY A 9 -6.25 2.83 9.75
C GLY A 9 -6.70 1.49 10.28
N SER A 10 -6.33 0.40 9.62
CA SER A 10 -6.48 -0.96 10.14
C SER A 10 -5.13 -1.65 10.17
N VAL A 11 -4.87 -2.35 11.27
CA VAL A 11 -3.65 -3.11 11.50
C VAL A 11 -4.06 -4.50 11.93
N LEU A 12 -3.74 -5.51 11.12
CA LEU A 12 -3.92 -6.92 11.45
C LEU A 12 -2.53 -7.50 11.74
N THR A 13 -2.06 -7.27 12.97
CA THR A 13 -0.69 -7.63 13.40
C THR A 13 -0.42 -9.12 13.28
N GLN A 14 -1.41 -9.98 13.53
CA GLN A 14 -1.28 -11.44 13.44
C GLN A 14 -0.98 -11.96 12.02
N HIS A 15 -1.29 -11.17 10.99
CA HIS A 15 -1.06 -11.54 9.59
C HIS A 15 -0.15 -10.56 8.86
N HIS A 16 0.43 -9.61 9.61
CA HIS A 16 1.29 -8.55 9.09
C HIS A 16 0.67 -7.75 7.93
N HIS A 17 -0.64 -7.49 8.01
CA HIS A 17 -1.36 -6.66 7.05
C HIS A 17 -1.61 -5.27 7.63
N TYR A 18 -1.19 -4.25 6.89
CA TYR A 18 -1.28 -2.85 7.28
C TYR A 18 -2.00 -2.07 6.18
N GLN A 19 -3.14 -1.50 6.51
CA GLN A 19 -3.98 -0.81 5.54
C GLN A 19 -4.40 0.56 6.05
N LEU A 20 -4.41 1.52 5.14
CA LEU A 20 -5.03 2.82 5.33
C LEU A 20 -6.12 2.95 4.27
N VAL A 21 -7.36 3.11 4.69
CA VAL A 21 -8.52 3.18 3.80
C VAL A 21 -9.25 4.50 3.97
N ASN A 22 -9.77 5.00 2.86
CA ASN A 22 -10.80 6.03 2.89
C ASN A 22 -12.15 5.33 3.03
N LEU A 23 -12.94 5.73 4.03
CA LEU A 23 -14.33 5.33 4.16
C LEU A 23 -15.16 6.56 4.50
N SER A 24 -15.90 7.08 3.53
CA SER A 24 -16.72 8.27 3.72
C SER A 24 -18.07 8.16 3.05
N TRP A 25 -18.99 9.04 3.46
CA TRP A 25 -20.30 9.21 2.85
C TRP A 25 -20.43 10.64 2.35
N HIS A 26 -20.96 10.81 1.14
CA HIS A 26 -21.33 12.09 0.59
C HIS A 26 -22.74 12.00 0.00
N SER A 27 -23.72 12.57 0.71
CA SER A 27 -25.13 12.30 0.47
C SER A 27 -25.38 10.78 0.49
N GLU A 28 -26.00 10.22 -0.55
CA GLU A 28 -26.26 8.78 -0.65
C GLU A 28 -25.09 7.99 -1.26
N ARG A 29 -23.99 8.67 -1.61
CA ARG A 29 -22.83 8.02 -2.22
C ARG A 29 -21.81 7.63 -1.15
N ARG A 30 -21.61 6.32 -1.01
CA ARG A 30 -20.49 5.76 -0.25
C ARG A 30 -19.20 5.84 -1.07
N THR A 31 -18.10 6.25 -0.44
CA THR A 31 -16.75 6.17 -0.99
C THR A 31 -15.94 5.19 -0.13
N TYR A 32 -15.34 4.20 -0.76
CA TYR A 32 -14.46 3.22 -0.14
C TYR A 32 -13.26 2.97 -1.05
N GLY A 33 -12.05 2.96 -0.51
CA GLY A 33 -10.86 2.63 -1.27
C GLY A 33 -9.58 2.61 -0.44
N TYR A 34 -8.60 1.83 -0.88
CA TYR A 34 -7.29 1.78 -0.25
C TYR A 34 -6.48 3.04 -0.60
N ILE A 35 -5.92 3.67 0.43
CA ILE A 35 -4.91 4.72 0.28
C ILE A 35 -3.53 4.06 0.30
N ILE A 36 -3.28 3.18 1.28
CA ILE A 36 -2.04 2.40 1.43
C ILE A 36 -2.43 0.96 1.80
N HIS A 37 -1.74 -0.02 1.21
CA HIS A 37 -1.82 -1.42 1.58
C HIS A 37 -0.40 -2.00 1.57
N ILE A 38 0.03 -2.52 2.72
CA ILE A 38 1.34 -3.15 2.91
C ILE A 38 1.13 -4.51 3.59
N ASP A 39 1.79 -5.53 3.05
CA ASP A 39 1.96 -6.81 3.73
C ASP A 39 3.43 -7.02 4.08
N ILE A 40 3.73 -7.70 5.18
CA ILE A 40 5.08 -8.24 5.43
C ILE A 40 5.02 -9.76 5.26
N LYS A 41 5.73 -10.28 4.26
CA LYS A 41 5.75 -11.72 3.92
C LYS A 41 7.19 -12.16 3.73
N ALA A 42 7.58 -13.25 4.38
CA ALA A 42 8.95 -13.79 4.31
C ALA A 42 10.04 -12.70 4.50
N ASN A 43 9.83 -11.81 5.47
CA ASN A 43 10.72 -10.68 5.77
C ASN A 43 10.85 -9.62 4.66
N GLN A 44 9.97 -9.63 3.65
CA GLN A 44 9.87 -8.62 2.60
C GLN A 44 8.61 -7.80 2.75
N ILE A 45 8.67 -6.53 2.34
CA ILE A 45 7.56 -5.60 2.33
C ILE A 45 6.88 -5.65 0.97
N TRP A 46 5.64 -6.12 0.93
CA TRP A 46 4.82 -6.19 -0.27
C TRP A 46 3.87 -5.01 -0.32
N ILE A 47 3.76 -4.38 -1.48
CA ILE A 47 2.86 -3.26 -1.74
C ILE A 47 1.85 -3.71 -2.80
N PRO A 48 0.66 -4.24 -2.42
CA PRO A 48 -0.30 -4.78 -3.37
C PRO A 48 -1.09 -3.71 -4.13
N HIS A 49 -1.10 -2.47 -3.62
CA HIS A 49 -1.91 -1.37 -4.16
C HIS A 49 -1.03 -0.16 -4.45
N LYS A 50 -1.06 0.31 -5.71
CA LYS A 50 -0.48 1.59 -6.11
C LYS A 50 -1.50 2.68 -5.76
N GLY A 51 -1.39 3.22 -4.55
CA GLY A 51 -2.23 4.32 -4.07
C GLY A 51 -1.97 5.64 -4.80
N THR A 52 -2.14 6.76 -4.10
CA THR A 52 -1.88 8.11 -4.64
C THR A 52 -0.40 8.35 -4.93
N GLU A 53 -0.11 9.41 -5.70
CA GLU A 53 1.12 9.80 -6.43
C GLU A 53 2.49 9.71 -5.71
N ASN A 54 2.56 9.24 -4.47
CA ASN A 54 3.79 8.99 -3.77
C ASN A 54 4.09 7.50 -3.64
N HIS A 55 5.05 7.08 -4.46
CA HIS A 55 5.85 5.87 -4.41
C HIS A 55 6.25 5.42 -2.99
N VAL A 56 5.34 4.76 -2.26
CA VAL A 56 5.58 4.20 -0.90
C VAL A 56 6.88 3.39 -0.87
N ALA A 57 7.13 2.60 -1.91
CA ALA A 57 8.35 1.83 -2.08
C ALA A 57 9.63 2.69 -2.02
N TYR A 58 9.64 3.84 -2.68
CA TYR A 58 10.79 4.74 -2.70
C TYR A 58 10.96 5.49 -1.38
N LYS A 59 9.86 5.82 -0.68
CA LYS A 59 9.93 6.39 0.68
C LYS A 59 10.51 5.39 1.68
N LEU A 60 10.15 4.11 1.59
CA LEU A 60 10.74 3.04 2.39
C LEU A 60 12.23 2.90 2.10
N ASN A 61 12.61 2.94 0.82
CA ASN A 61 14.02 2.92 0.42
C ASN A 61 14.81 4.13 0.95
N ALA A 62 14.24 5.34 0.86
CA ALA A 62 14.86 6.55 1.41
C ALA A 62 15.03 6.49 2.94
N LYS A 63 14.23 5.67 3.64
CA LYS A 63 14.36 5.40 5.08
C LYS A 63 15.32 4.24 5.39
N GLY A 64 16.03 3.71 4.40
CA GLY A 64 17.08 2.70 4.57
C GLY A 64 16.66 1.26 4.31
N ILE A 65 15.42 1.00 3.86
CA ILE A 65 15.00 -0.37 3.50
C ILE A 65 15.51 -0.71 2.09
N PRO A 66 16.36 -1.73 1.90
CA PRO A 66 16.87 -2.08 0.59
C PRO A 66 15.75 -2.37 -0.41
N LYS A 67 15.87 -1.89 -1.66
CA LYS A 67 14.88 -2.18 -2.72
C LYS A 67 14.62 -3.68 -2.94
N LYS A 68 15.63 -4.52 -2.70
CA LYS A 68 15.54 -6.00 -2.75
C LYS A 68 14.65 -6.64 -1.67
N ASP A 69 14.29 -5.87 -0.64
CA ASP A 69 13.40 -6.30 0.43
C ASP A 69 11.99 -5.72 0.24
N ILE A 70 11.72 -5.02 -0.88
CA ILE A 70 10.45 -4.39 -1.19
C ILE A 70 9.91 -4.98 -2.50
N VAL A 71 8.71 -5.55 -2.48
CA VAL A 71 8.01 -6.13 -3.64
C VAL A 71 6.89 -5.21 -4.07
N LEU A 72 6.90 -4.80 -5.35
CA LEU A 72 5.79 -4.08 -5.99
C LEU A 72 4.67 -5.06 -6.36
N GLY A 73 3.87 -5.45 -5.37
CA GLY A 73 2.80 -6.43 -5.49
C GLY A 73 1.74 -6.10 -6.55
N PHE A 74 1.51 -4.81 -6.83
CA PHE A 74 0.61 -4.37 -7.91
C PHE A 74 1.17 -4.57 -9.33
N HIS A 75 2.46 -4.88 -9.50
CA HIS A 75 3.04 -5.29 -10.78
C HIS A 75 2.94 -6.82 -10.96
N SER A 76 2.75 -7.27 -12.20
CA SER A 76 2.93 -8.68 -12.58
C SER A 76 4.39 -9.11 -12.43
N LEU A 77 4.66 -10.42 -12.32
CA LEU A 77 6.02 -10.95 -12.22
C LEU A 77 6.95 -10.45 -13.33
N TYR A 78 6.47 -10.36 -14.57
CA TYR A 78 7.24 -9.82 -15.69
C TYR A 78 7.60 -8.34 -15.46
N MET A 79 6.62 -7.54 -15.06
CA MET A 79 6.81 -6.11 -14.80
C MET A 79 7.70 -5.84 -13.58
N ARG A 80 7.83 -6.77 -12.63
CA ARG A 80 8.76 -6.62 -11.50
C ARG A 80 10.23 -6.78 -11.93
N LYS A 81 10.51 -7.68 -12.88
CA LYS A 81 11.87 -7.95 -13.40
C LYS A 81 12.53 -6.73 -14.06
N ILE A 82 11.73 -5.79 -14.55
CA ILE A 82 12.22 -4.56 -15.19
C ILE A 82 12.31 -3.36 -14.22
N THR A 83 12.09 -3.59 -12.93
CA THR A 83 12.26 -2.58 -11.88
C THR A 83 13.48 -2.89 -11.02
N ASP A 84 13.96 -1.90 -10.27
CA ASP A 84 15.04 -2.09 -9.30
C ASP A 84 14.58 -2.76 -7.99
N PHE A 85 13.32 -3.18 -7.89
CA PHE A 85 12.72 -3.77 -6.70
C PHE A 85 12.70 -5.30 -6.77
N ALA A 86 12.32 -5.95 -5.68
CA ALA A 86 12.26 -7.41 -5.61
C ALA A 86 11.21 -8.01 -6.56
N VAL A 87 11.52 -9.20 -7.11
CA VAL A 87 10.71 -9.88 -8.14
C VAL A 87 9.67 -10.86 -7.58
N ASN A 88 9.93 -11.43 -6.41
CA ASN A 88 9.24 -12.58 -5.79
C ASN A 88 7.74 -12.68 -6.08
#